data_AF-I7GNE7-F1
#
_entry.id   AF-I7GNE7-F1
#
_cell.length_a   1.000
_cell.length_b   1.000
_cell.length_c   1.000
_cell.angle_alpha   90.00
_cell.angle_beta   90.00
_cell.angle_gamma   90.00
#
_symmetry.space_group_name_H-M   'P 1'
#
loop_
_entity.id
_entity.type
_entity.pdbx_description
1 polymer ?
#
loop_
_entity_poly.entity_id
_entity_poly.type
_entity_poly.pdbx_seq_one_letter_code
_entity_poly.pdbx_strand_id
1 'polypeptide(L)'
;MLTVEQAQDQHYVLVLWGPGAAWYPQLQRKKGYIWEFKYLFVQRNYTLENLELHTTPWSSCECLFDDDIRAITFKAKFQKSTPSFVKISDLATHLEDKCSETDENRIYRQCFSCLPFTMKKIHYRPALMTVVDGRHDVCIRVESKLIEKILLNISADCLNRVIVPSSEITYGMVVADLFHSLLAVSAEPCVLKIQSLFVSDENSYPLQQDFSLLDFCPDIVKHGADALL
;
A
#
# COMPACT_ATOMS: atom_id res chain seq x y z
N MET A 1 12.21 10.06 2.40
CA MET A 1 11.15 9.39 3.18
C MET A 1 11.66 8.03 3.64
N LEU A 2 11.36 7.62 4.87
CA LEU A 2 11.76 6.34 5.45
C LEU A 2 10.52 5.64 6.02
N THR A 3 10.44 4.33 5.89
CA THR A 3 9.47 3.53 6.65
C THR A 3 10.11 3.15 7.97
N VAL A 4 9.45 3.46 9.08
CA VAL A 4 9.86 3.07 10.43
C VAL A 4 8.83 2.13 11.03
N GLU A 5 9.32 1.12 11.73
CA GLU A 5 8.50 0.09 12.35
C GLU A 5 8.54 0.26 13.86
N GLN A 6 7.36 0.24 14.49
CA GLN A 6 7.21 0.25 15.93
C GLN A 6 6.72 -1.11 16.43
N ALA A 7 6.84 -1.35 17.75
CA ALA A 7 6.25 -2.53 18.38
C ALA A 7 4.75 -2.65 18.01
N GLN A 8 4.24 -3.88 17.89
CA GLN A 8 2.88 -4.20 17.39
C GLN A 8 2.70 -4.06 15.87
N ASP A 9 3.77 -4.18 15.08
CA ASP A 9 3.71 -4.22 13.60
C ASP A 9 3.13 -2.92 12.99
N GLN A 10 3.21 -1.81 13.74
CA GLN A 10 2.76 -0.51 13.29
C GLN A 10 3.85 0.15 12.45
N HIS A 11 3.47 0.46 11.20
CA HIS A 11 4.35 1.07 10.23
C HIS A 11 4.00 2.55 10.09
N TYR A 12 5.02 3.40 10.21
CA TYR A 12 4.86 4.85 10.04
C TYR A 12 5.81 5.35 8.97
N VAL A 13 5.36 6.40 8.28
CA VAL A 13 6.19 7.15 7.34
C VAL A 13 6.93 8.23 8.10
N LEU A 14 8.27 8.16 8.13
CA LEU A 14 9.13 9.19 8.67
C LEU A 14 9.69 10.07 7.54
N VAL A 15 9.31 11.34 7.57
CA VAL A 15 9.78 12.37 6.65
C VAL A 15 10.88 13.19 7.32
N LEU A 16 12.07 13.14 6.73
CA LEU A 16 13.25 13.87 7.20
C LEU A 16 13.31 15.24 6.51
N TRP A 17 13.39 16.30 7.30
CA TRP A 17 13.41 17.69 6.87
C TRP A 17 14.63 18.41 7.46
N GLY A 18 15.14 19.42 6.73
CA GLY A 18 16.20 20.30 7.21
C GLY A 18 17.42 19.53 7.75
N PRO A 19 17.91 19.84 8.97
CA PRO A 19 19.03 19.12 9.59
C PRO A 19 18.82 17.59 9.71
N GLY A 20 17.56 17.13 9.85
CA GLY A 20 17.22 15.72 9.92
C GLY A 20 17.51 14.94 8.63
N ALA A 21 17.52 15.61 7.47
CA ALA A 21 17.86 14.99 6.19
C ALA A 21 19.30 14.44 6.16
N ALA A 22 20.22 15.05 6.94
CA ALA A 22 21.60 14.59 7.06
C ALA A 22 21.73 13.21 7.73
N TRP A 23 20.69 12.72 8.42
CA TRP A 23 20.68 11.38 9.03
C TRP A 23 20.46 10.27 8.01
N TYR A 24 19.89 10.58 6.84
CA TYR A 24 19.48 9.58 5.85
C TYR A 24 20.61 8.59 5.47
N PRO A 25 21.85 9.03 5.16
CA PRO A 25 22.92 8.09 4.81
C PRO A 25 23.29 7.12 5.94
N GLN A 26 23.23 7.57 7.20
CA GLN A 26 23.54 6.71 8.35
C GLN A 26 22.44 5.69 8.61
N LEU A 27 21.17 6.13 8.51
CA LEU A 27 20.00 5.27 8.64
C LEU A 27 19.98 4.18 7.56
N GLN A 28 20.37 4.50 6.33
CA GLN A 28 20.50 3.51 5.25
C GLN A 28 21.62 2.50 5.51
N ARG A 29 22.80 2.96 5.97
CA ARG A 29 23.94 2.07 6.27
C ARG A 29 23.67 1.09 7.42
N LYS A 30 22.86 1.50 8.39
CA LYS A 30 22.53 0.74 9.60
C LYS A 30 21.05 0.37 9.61
N LYS A 31 20.57 -0.15 8.48
CA LYS A 31 19.23 -0.73 8.37
C LYS A 31 19.15 -1.97 9.27
N GLY A 32 18.06 -2.12 10.02
CA GLY A 32 17.85 -3.23 10.96
C GLY A 32 18.38 -2.99 12.38
N TYR A 33 19.04 -1.86 12.63
CA TYR A 33 19.35 -1.41 13.99
C TYR A 33 18.16 -0.68 14.60
N ILE A 34 18.11 -0.62 15.94
CA ILE A 34 17.07 0.11 16.66
C ILE A 34 17.50 1.56 16.79
N TRP A 35 16.62 2.45 16.36
CA TRP A 35 16.83 3.90 16.40
C TRP A 35 15.79 4.55 17.30
N GLU A 36 16.22 5.45 18.15
CA GLU A 36 15.34 6.33 18.91
C GLU A 36 15.25 7.68 18.19
N PHE A 37 14.01 8.08 17.91
CA PHE A 37 13.69 9.40 17.40
C PHE A 37 12.89 10.16 18.46
N LYS A 38 13.27 11.41 18.74
CA LYS A 38 12.55 12.28 19.68
C LYS A 38 12.13 13.58 19.02
N TYR A 39 11.12 14.22 19.60
CA TYR A 39 10.57 15.51 19.18
C TYR A 39 10.14 15.54 17.70
N LEU A 40 9.49 14.46 17.27
CA LEU A 40 8.86 14.37 15.96
C LEU A 40 7.50 15.08 15.98
N PHE A 41 7.17 15.75 14.89
CA PHE A 41 5.83 16.27 14.65
C PHE A 41 4.97 15.18 14.01
N VAL A 42 3.79 14.92 14.58
CA VAL A 42 2.86 13.92 14.05
C VAL A 42 1.82 14.64 13.21
N GLN A 43 1.76 14.31 11.92
CA GLN A 43 0.78 14.83 10.99
C GLN A 43 -0.15 13.71 10.55
N ARG A 44 -1.47 13.92 10.63
CA ARG A 44 -2.42 12.96 10.08
C ARG A 44 -2.61 13.25 8.60
N ASN A 45 -2.28 12.27 7.76
CA ASN A 45 -2.61 12.35 6.34
C ASN A 45 -4.06 11.89 6.17
N TYR A 46 -4.98 12.84 6.01
CA TYR A 46 -6.41 12.55 5.84
C TYR A 46 -6.72 11.79 4.55
N THR A 47 -5.81 11.79 3.58
CA THR A 47 -5.94 11.09 2.29
C THR A 47 -5.49 9.63 2.36
N LEU A 48 -4.67 9.26 3.35
CA LEU A 48 -4.16 7.88 3.54
C LEU A 48 -4.64 7.25 4.86
N GLU A 49 -5.37 8.00 5.68
CA GLU A 49 -5.70 7.71 7.08
C GLU A 49 -4.50 7.32 7.97
N ASN A 50 -3.27 7.48 7.47
CA ASN A 50 -2.03 7.12 8.14
C ASN A 50 -1.44 8.32 8.89
N LEU A 51 -0.72 8.02 9.97
CA LEU A 51 0.07 9.03 10.67
C LEU A 51 1.45 9.13 10.02
N GLU A 52 1.82 10.36 9.67
CA GLU A 52 3.16 10.70 9.20
C GLU A 52 3.93 11.35 10.35
N LEU A 53 5.21 11.01 10.44
CA LEU A 53 6.15 11.54 11.41
C LEU A 53 7.12 12.46 10.68
N HIS A 54 7.24 13.69 11.15
CA HIS A 54 8.09 14.71 10.53
C HIS A 54 9.17 15.14 11.50
N THR A 55 10.41 15.20 11.04
CA THR A 55 11.47 15.81 11.85
C THR A 55 11.27 17.32 11.94
N THR A 56 11.53 17.87 13.12
CA THR A 56 11.52 19.30 13.44
C THR A 56 12.94 19.78 13.73
N PRO A 57 13.19 21.11 13.83
CA PRO A 57 14.50 21.63 14.23
C PRO A 57 15.01 21.15 15.60
N TRP A 58 14.11 20.65 16.47
CA TRP A 58 14.46 20.09 17.78
C TRP A 58 14.51 18.56 17.80
N SER A 59 14.25 17.90 16.66
CA SER A 59 14.31 16.44 16.60
C SER A 59 15.71 15.92 16.88
N SER A 60 15.78 14.76 17.53
CA SER A 60 17.02 14.02 17.73
C SER A 60 16.90 12.60 17.20
N CYS A 61 18.01 12.03 16.74
CA CYS A 61 18.12 10.67 16.24
C CYS A 61 19.33 9.98 16.88
N GLU A 62 19.10 8.86 17.57
CA GLU A 62 20.12 8.11 18.30
C GLU A 62 20.05 6.62 17.91
N CYS A 63 21.19 6.02 17.57
CA CYS A 63 21.29 4.57 17.36
C CYS A 63 21.43 3.91 18.72
N LEU A 64 20.51 3.02 19.08
CA LEU A 64 20.60 2.29 20.33
C LEU A 64 21.49 1.06 20.17
N PHE A 65 22.32 0.79 21.18
CA PHE A 65 23.10 -0.44 21.26
C PHE A 65 22.25 -1.60 21.77
N ASP A 66 22.67 -2.82 21.49
CA ASP A 66 21.91 -4.03 21.83
C ASP A 66 21.80 -4.27 23.35
N ASP A 67 22.72 -3.72 24.14
CA ASP A 67 22.75 -3.75 25.60
C ASP A 67 21.99 -2.58 26.26
N ASP A 68 21.51 -1.61 25.48
CA ASP A 68 20.68 -0.52 26.00
C ASP A 68 19.33 -1.08 26.48
N ILE A 69 18.94 -0.75 27.71
CA ILE A 69 17.67 -1.19 28.32
C ILE A 69 16.46 -0.83 27.43
N ARG A 70 16.51 0.30 26.72
CA ARG A 70 15.47 0.74 25.77
C ARG A 70 15.38 -0.24 24.58
N ALA A 71 16.52 -0.62 24.01
CA ALA A 71 16.60 -1.58 22.91
C ALA A 71 16.17 -2.98 23.34
N ILE A 72 16.59 -3.43 24.53
CA ILE A 72 16.19 -4.71 25.12
C ILE A 72 14.67 -4.74 25.33
N THR A 73 14.11 -3.67 25.90
CA THR A 73 12.66 -3.55 26.14
C THR A 73 11.88 -3.53 24.83
N PHE A 74 12.38 -2.82 23.82
CA PHE A 74 11.79 -2.80 22.48
C PHE A 74 11.81 -4.20 21.87
N LYS A 75 12.97 -4.88 21.84
CA LYS A 75 13.10 -6.25 21.33
C LYS A 75 12.17 -7.24 22.04
N ALA A 76 12.04 -7.16 23.36
CA ALA A 76 11.14 -8.03 24.11
C ALA A 76 9.65 -7.81 23.76
N LYS A 77 9.24 -6.55 23.53
CA LYS A 77 7.87 -6.23 23.07
C LYS A 77 7.66 -6.65 21.61
N PHE A 78 8.67 -6.42 20.76
CA PHE A 78 8.67 -6.79 19.35
C PHE A 78 8.65 -8.30 19.14
N GLN A 79 9.35 -9.06 19.99
CA GLN A 79 9.36 -10.52 20.01
C GLN A 79 8.02 -11.10 20.51
N LYS A 80 7.41 -10.47 21.52
CA LYS A 80 6.04 -10.83 21.95
C LYS A 80 5.00 -10.52 20.87
N SER A 81 5.27 -9.56 19.98
CA SER A 81 4.46 -9.26 18.80
C SER A 81 4.94 -9.95 17.53
N THR A 82 6.00 -10.77 17.58
CA THR A 82 6.44 -11.54 16.41
C THR A 82 5.33 -12.54 16.10
N PRO A 83 4.79 -12.58 14.86
CA PRO A 83 3.70 -13.46 14.53
C PRO A 83 4.14 -14.91 14.77
N SER A 84 3.43 -15.62 15.63
CA SER A 84 3.50 -17.08 15.69
C SER A 84 3.04 -17.61 14.34
N PHE A 85 4.00 -17.96 13.49
CA PHE A 85 3.82 -18.45 12.13
C PHE A 85 3.13 -17.45 11.20
N VAL A 86 3.56 -17.45 9.94
CA VAL A 86 2.79 -16.91 8.82
C VAL A 86 1.40 -17.53 8.90
N LYS A 87 0.41 -16.79 9.42
CA LYS A 87 -0.97 -17.05 9.05
C LYS A 87 -1.02 -16.71 7.58
N ILE A 88 -1.08 -17.73 6.73
CA ILE A 88 -1.51 -17.59 5.35
C ILE A 88 -2.97 -17.13 5.45
N SER A 89 -3.15 -15.82 5.58
CA SER A 89 -4.43 -15.16 5.39
C SER A 89 -4.72 -15.21 3.90
N ASP A 90 -5.90 -15.70 3.56
CA ASP A 90 -6.39 -15.76 2.20
C ASP A 90 -6.23 -14.40 1.48
N LEU A 91 -5.82 -14.43 0.21
CA LEU A 91 -5.56 -13.24 -0.62
C LEU A 91 -6.77 -12.30 -0.63
N ALA A 92 -7.98 -12.88 -0.61
CA ALA A 92 -9.22 -12.14 -0.49
C ALA A 92 -9.24 -11.22 0.74
N THR A 93 -8.68 -11.64 1.88
CA THR A 93 -8.70 -10.84 3.12
C THR A 93 -7.90 -9.54 3.00
N HIS A 94 -6.87 -9.50 2.16
CA HIS A 94 -6.03 -8.31 1.94
C HIS A 94 -6.54 -7.42 0.81
N LEU A 95 -7.22 -8.04 -0.15
CA LEU A 95 -7.76 -7.37 -1.33
C LEU A 95 -9.15 -6.81 -1.10
N GLU A 96 -9.94 -7.38 -0.20
CA GLU A 96 -11.33 -7.00 0.01
C GLU A 96 -11.47 -5.89 1.06
N ASP A 97 -12.23 -4.85 0.73
CA ASP A 97 -12.79 -3.93 1.70
C ASP A 97 -14.32 -4.06 1.76
N LYS A 98 -14.84 -3.93 2.97
CA LYS A 98 -16.27 -4.02 3.25
C LYS A 98 -16.82 -2.60 3.27
N CYS A 99 -17.68 -2.24 2.31
CA CYS A 99 -18.45 -0.98 2.31
C CYS A 99 -19.50 -0.92 3.45
N SER A 100 -19.05 -0.96 4.70
CA SER A 100 -19.87 -0.75 5.88
C SER A 100 -19.29 0.42 6.65
N GLU A 101 -19.55 1.63 6.17
CA GLU A 101 -19.49 2.81 7.03
C GLU A 101 -20.62 2.73 8.04
N THR A 102 -20.32 3.14 9.27
CA THR A 102 -21.30 3.21 10.34
C THR A 102 -21.47 4.69 10.70
N ASP A 103 -22.70 5.16 10.87
CA ASP A 103 -22.92 6.54 11.31
C ASP A 103 -22.52 6.75 12.78
N GLU A 104 -22.62 8.00 13.25
CA GLU A 104 -22.32 8.39 14.63
C GLU A 104 -23.11 7.58 15.67
N ASN A 105 -24.24 6.99 15.28
CA ASN A 105 -25.13 6.21 16.13
C ASN A 105 -24.85 4.70 16.05
N ARG A 106 -23.76 4.30 15.40
CA ARG A 106 -23.39 2.90 15.12
C ARG A 106 -24.43 2.14 14.27
N ILE A 107 -25.23 2.85 13.47
CA ILE A 107 -26.13 2.26 12.48
C ILE A 107 -25.38 2.12 11.16
N TYR A 108 -25.47 0.96 10.51
CA TYR A 108 -24.89 0.74 9.20
C TYR A 108 -25.45 1.76 8.21
N ARG A 109 -24.59 2.61 7.65
CA ARG A 109 -24.98 3.50 6.57
C ARG A 109 -25.25 2.66 5.33
N GLN A 110 -26.38 2.94 4.67
CA GLN A 110 -26.68 2.33 3.39
C GLN A 110 -25.66 2.85 2.38
N CYS A 111 -24.77 1.96 1.91
CA CYS A 111 -23.81 2.31 0.87
C CYS A 111 -24.58 2.56 -0.43
N PHE A 112 -24.61 3.81 -0.89
CA PHE A 112 -25.27 4.17 -2.15
C PHE A 112 -24.67 3.43 -3.36
N SER A 113 -23.39 3.05 -3.29
CA SER A 113 -22.73 2.20 -4.30
C SER A 113 -23.20 0.73 -4.30
N CYS A 114 -23.83 0.27 -3.21
CA CYS A 114 -24.41 -1.07 -3.10
C CYS A 114 -25.88 -1.11 -3.58
N LEU A 115 -26.53 0.04 -3.82
CA LEU A 115 -27.88 0.07 -4.40
C LEU A 115 -27.84 -0.27 -5.90
N PRO A 116 -28.83 -1.03 -6.44
CA PRO A 116 -30.06 -1.52 -5.81
C PRO A 116 -29.91 -2.92 -5.15
N PHE A 117 -28.69 -3.42 -5.00
CA PHE A 117 -28.45 -4.76 -4.50
C PHE A 117 -28.69 -4.84 -2.98
N THR A 118 -29.55 -5.78 -2.55
CA THR A 118 -29.82 -6.09 -1.14
C THR A 118 -28.68 -6.84 -0.45
N MET A 119 -27.63 -7.20 -1.20
CA MET A 119 -26.45 -7.90 -0.69
C MET A 119 -25.28 -6.95 -0.52
N LYS A 120 -24.43 -7.25 0.48
CA LYS A 120 -23.18 -6.55 0.71
C LYS A 120 -22.24 -6.82 -0.46
N LYS A 121 -22.01 -5.80 -1.30
CA LYS A 121 -21.01 -5.85 -2.37
C LYS A 121 -19.61 -5.66 -1.77
N ILE A 122 -18.71 -6.56 -2.11
CA ILE A 122 -17.30 -6.49 -1.73
C ILE A 122 -16.54 -5.78 -2.86
N HIS A 123 -15.67 -4.86 -2.48
CA HIS A 123 -14.86 -4.08 -3.40
C HIS A 123 -13.39 -4.34 -3.14
N TYR A 124 -12.54 -4.19 -4.16
CA TYR A 124 -11.11 -4.17 -3.93
C TYR A 124 -10.74 -2.96 -3.08
N ARG A 125 -9.92 -3.16 -2.05
CA ARG A 125 -9.31 -2.09 -1.27
C ARG A 125 -8.40 -1.28 -2.19
N PRO A 126 -8.51 0.07 -2.22
CA PRO A 126 -7.58 0.90 -2.97
C PRO A 126 -6.12 0.57 -2.60
N ALA A 127 -5.27 0.48 -3.62
CA ALA A 127 -3.90 0.01 -3.47
C ALA A 127 -2.89 1.09 -3.88
N LEU A 128 -1.65 0.93 -3.43
CA LEU A 128 -0.52 1.71 -3.90
C LEU A 128 0.30 0.85 -4.85
N MET A 129 0.47 1.33 -6.08
CA MET A 129 1.31 0.70 -7.10
C MET A 129 2.61 1.48 -7.22
N THR A 130 3.73 0.82 -6.97
CA THR A 130 5.05 1.41 -7.23
C THR A 130 5.48 1.09 -8.65
N VAL A 131 5.74 2.12 -9.43
CA VAL A 131 6.18 2.02 -10.82
C VAL A 131 7.61 2.50 -10.89
N VAL A 132 8.47 1.69 -11.52
CA VAL A 132 9.91 1.93 -11.63
C VAL A 132 10.24 2.13 -13.10
N ASP A 133 10.74 3.31 -13.46
CA ASP A 133 11.26 3.64 -14.80
C ASP A 133 12.79 3.71 -14.78
N GLY A 134 13.42 2.64 -14.28
CA GLY A 134 14.87 2.47 -14.15
C GLY A 134 15.56 3.38 -13.12
N ARG A 135 15.37 4.70 -13.19
CA ARG A 135 16.03 5.71 -12.33
C ARG A 135 15.10 6.33 -11.27
N HIS A 136 13.79 6.19 -11.43
CA HIS A 136 12.80 6.79 -10.54
C HIS A 136 11.74 5.78 -10.16
N ASP A 137 11.37 5.80 -8.88
CA ASP A 137 10.26 5.04 -8.33
C ASP A 137 9.13 6.03 -8.03
N VAL A 138 7.95 5.79 -8.60
CA VAL A 138 6.76 6.61 -8.39
C VAL A 138 5.68 5.75 -7.75
N CYS A 139 5.10 6.25 -6.66
CA CYS A 139 3.98 5.60 -5.99
C CYS A 139 2.66 6.18 -6.53
N ILE A 140 1.80 5.33 -7.06
CA ILE A 140 0.53 5.70 -7.70
C ILE A 140 -0.61 5.05 -6.94
N ARG A 141 -1.59 5.86 -6.53
CA ARG A 141 -2.84 5.38 -5.96
C ARG A 141 -3.71 4.73 -7.03
N VAL A 142 -4.17 3.52 -6.78
CA VAL A 142 -5.03 2.76 -7.68
C VAL A 142 -6.38 2.52 -6.99
N GLU A 143 -7.43 3.11 -7.55
CA GLU A 143 -8.79 2.97 -7.03
C GLU A 143 -9.38 1.59 -7.31
N SER A 144 -10.32 1.16 -6.46
CA SER A 144 -10.97 -0.16 -6.50
C SER A 144 -11.41 -0.62 -7.91
N LYS A 145 -12.08 0.26 -8.65
CA LYS A 145 -12.57 -0.02 -10.01
C LYS A 145 -11.44 -0.27 -11.01
N LEU A 146 -10.30 0.39 -10.83
CA LEU A 146 -9.14 0.21 -11.69
C LEU A 146 -8.39 -1.07 -11.32
N ILE A 147 -8.35 -1.44 -10.04
CA ILE A 147 -7.83 -2.76 -9.61
C ILE A 147 -8.63 -3.87 -10.27
N GLU A 148 -9.97 -3.80 -10.21
CA GLU A 148 -10.85 -4.77 -10.88
C GLU A 148 -10.56 -4.84 -12.39
N LYS A 149 -10.35 -3.69 -13.06
CA LYS A 149 -9.99 -3.63 -14.48
C LYS A 149 -8.62 -4.26 -14.77
N ILE A 150 -7.61 -4.00 -13.93
CA ILE A 150 -6.26 -4.59 -14.02
C ILE A 150 -6.34 -6.11 -13.88
N LEU A 151 -7.20 -6.59 -12.98
CA LEU A 151 -7.47 -7.99 -12.72
C LEU A 151 -8.51 -8.59 -13.69
N LEU A 152 -8.51 -8.13 -14.94
CA LEU A 152 -9.36 -8.65 -16.03
C LEU A 152 -10.87 -8.62 -15.74
N ASN A 153 -11.34 -7.64 -14.96
CA ASN A 153 -12.73 -7.49 -14.50
C ASN A 153 -13.23 -8.64 -13.60
N ILE A 154 -12.33 -9.32 -12.89
CA ILE A 154 -12.69 -10.27 -11.84
C ILE A 154 -13.16 -9.48 -10.62
N SER A 155 -14.46 -9.57 -10.28
CA SER A 155 -15.03 -8.90 -9.09
C SER A 155 -14.43 -9.46 -7.79
N ALA A 156 -14.23 -8.59 -6.79
CA ALA A 156 -13.78 -9.03 -5.47
C ALA A 156 -14.75 -10.06 -4.84
N ASP A 157 -16.06 -9.96 -5.12
CA ASP A 157 -17.10 -10.90 -4.63
C ASP A 157 -16.90 -12.37 -5.10
N CYS A 158 -16.08 -12.59 -6.13
CA CYS A 158 -15.86 -13.93 -6.68
C CYS A 158 -14.51 -14.56 -6.31
N LEU A 159 -13.63 -13.88 -5.58
CA LEU A 159 -12.28 -14.39 -5.25
C LEU A 159 -12.32 -15.78 -4.60
N ASN A 160 -13.27 -15.99 -3.69
CA ASN A 160 -13.47 -17.26 -3.00
C ASN A 160 -14.27 -18.32 -3.79
N ARG A 161 -14.77 -17.98 -4.99
CA ARG A 161 -15.57 -18.89 -5.80
C ARG A 161 -14.66 -19.79 -6.63
N VAL A 162 -14.99 -21.07 -6.67
CA VAL A 162 -14.33 -22.06 -7.52
C VAL A 162 -14.74 -21.84 -8.98
N ILE A 163 -13.77 -21.82 -9.89
CA ILE A 163 -13.99 -21.61 -11.33
C ILE A 163 -14.57 -22.87 -11.97
N VAL A 164 -13.92 -24.02 -11.71
CA VAL A 164 -14.36 -25.34 -12.17
C VAL A 164 -14.49 -26.25 -10.96
N PRO A 165 -15.71 -26.76 -10.65
CA PRO A 165 -15.99 -27.53 -9.43
C PRO A 165 -15.07 -28.73 -9.19
N SER A 166 -14.48 -29.29 -10.25
CA SER A 166 -13.61 -30.47 -10.19
C SER A 166 -12.12 -30.16 -9.95
N SER A 167 -11.71 -28.88 -9.95
CA SER A 167 -10.29 -28.48 -9.99
C SER A 167 -9.75 -27.86 -8.70
N GLU A 168 -10.61 -27.56 -7.72
CA GLU A 168 -10.28 -26.75 -6.53
C GLU A 168 -9.72 -25.34 -6.83
N ILE A 169 -9.63 -24.91 -8.11
CA ILE A 169 -9.10 -23.60 -8.51
C ILE A 169 -10.13 -22.51 -8.23
N THR A 170 -9.74 -21.49 -7.46
CA THR A 170 -10.55 -20.30 -7.19
C THR A 170 -10.16 -19.12 -8.08
N TYR A 171 -11.05 -18.14 -8.22
CA TYR A 171 -10.68 -16.86 -8.87
C TYR A 171 -9.56 -16.15 -8.12
N GLY A 172 -9.46 -16.32 -6.80
CA GLY A 172 -8.35 -15.81 -5.99
C GLY A 172 -6.99 -16.36 -6.44
N MET A 173 -6.91 -17.64 -6.82
CA MET A 173 -5.69 -18.22 -7.38
C MET A 173 -5.33 -17.59 -8.72
N VAL A 174 -6.31 -17.37 -9.61
CA VAL A 174 -6.08 -16.68 -10.89
C VAL A 174 -5.62 -15.25 -10.68
N VAL A 175 -6.21 -14.53 -9.73
CA VAL A 175 -5.77 -13.17 -9.37
C VAL A 175 -4.33 -13.17 -8.83
N ALA A 176 -3.95 -14.16 -8.03
CA ALA A 176 -2.56 -14.31 -7.58
C ALA A 176 -1.59 -14.50 -8.75
N ASP A 177 -1.94 -15.36 -9.72
CA ASP A 177 -1.13 -15.60 -10.92
C ASP A 177 -1.04 -14.35 -11.81
N LEU A 178 -2.11 -13.56 -11.91
CA LEU A 178 -2.11 -12.27 -12.60
C LEU A 178 -1.16 -11.28 -11.92
N PHE A 179 -1.20 -11.16 -10.58
CA PHE A 179 -0.25 -10.32 -9.85
C PHE A 179 1.19 -10.79 -10.05
N HIS A 180 1.43 -12.10 -9.98
CA HIS A 180 2.74 -12.66 -10.27
C HIS A 180 3.20 -12.33 -11.69
N SER A 181 2.31 -12.40 -12.67
CA SER A 181 2.63 -12.07 -14.07
C SER A 181 2.92 -10.58 -14.28
N LEU A 182 2.17 -9.70 -13.60
CA LEU A 182 2.35 -8.24 -13.66
C LEU A 182 3.61 -7.76 -12.94
N LEU A 183 3.97 -8.42 -11.83
CA LEU A 183 5.12 -8.05 -10.99
C LEU A 183 6.40 -8.79 -11.35
N ALA A 184 6.30 -9.94 -12.02
CA ALA A 184 7.45 -10.58 -12.64
C ALA A 184 8.10 -9.59 -13.61
N VAL A 185 9.43 -9.57 -13.64
CA VAL A 185 10.21 -8.65 -14.48
C VAL A 185 9.86 -8.89 -15.95
N SER A 186 8.88 -8.16 -16.44
CA SER A 186 8.50 -8.09 -17.84
C SER A 186 9.53 -7.24 -18.57
N ALA A 187 10.02 -7.73 -19.70
CA ALA A 187 10.87 -6.95 -20.60
C ALA A 187 10.08 -5.86 -21.36
N GLU A 188 8.74 -5.89 -21.27
CA GLU A 188 7.86 -5.01 -22.03
C GLU A 188 7.37 -3.83 -21.18
N PRO A 189 7.53 -2.59 -21.67
CA PRO A 189 7.10 -1.40 -20.94
C PRO A 189 5.57 -1.28 -20.95
N CYS A 190 4.97 -1.03 -19.78
CA CYS A 190 3.53 -0.77 -19.65
C CYS A 190 3.22 0.72 -19.78
N VAL A 191 2.10 1.06 -20.42
CA VAL A 191 1.62 2.45 -20.54
C VAL A 191 0.59 2.75 -19.46
N LEU A 192 0.84 3.82 -18.69
CA LEU A 192 0.00 4.29 -17.59
C LEU A 192 -0.54 5.68 -17.89
N LYS A 193 -1.83 5.89 -17.67
CA LYS A 193 -2.39 7.26 -17.58
C LYS A 193 -2.52 7.62 -16.12
N ILE A 194 -1.79 8.63 -15.69
CA ILE A 194 -1.77 9.11 -14.31
C ILE A 194 -2.30 10.54 -14.22
N GLN A 195 -3.02 10.83 -13.14
CA GLN A 195 -3.37 12.17 -12.71
C GLN A 195 -2.39 12.61 -11.63
N SER A 196 -1.86 13.82 -11.76
CA SER A 196 -1.04 14.45 -10.73
C SER A 196 -1.88 15.48 -9.98
N LEU A 197 -1.89 15.38 -8.66
CA LEU A 197 -2.49 16.36 -7.76
C LEU A 197 -1.38 17.05 -6.97
N PHE A 198 -1.30 18.37 -7.07
CA PHE A 198 -0.34 19.17 -6.32
C PHE A 198 -1.04 19.87 -5.16
N VAL A 199 -0.55 19.64 -3.95
CA VAL A 199 -0.87 20.48 -2.80
C VAL A 199 0.18 21.58 -2.76
N SER A 200 -0.25 22.83 -2.94
CA SER A 200 0.64 23.98 -2.97
C SER A 200 0.40 24.88 -1.76
N ASP A 201 1.43 25.63 -1.36
CA ASP A 201 1.29 26.71 -0.39
C ASP A 201 0.63 27.96 -1.00
N GLU A 202 0.51 29.01 -0.19
CA GLU A 202 -0.08 30.30 -0.59
C GLU A 202 0.68 30.99 -1.75
N ASN A 203 1.94 30.63 -1.97
CA ASN A 203 2.78 31.15 -3.06
C ASN A 203 2.79 30.24 -4.29
N SER A 204 1.90 29.23 -4.34
CA SER A 204 1.87 28.21 -5.39
C SER A 204 3.15 27.34 -5.45
N TYR A 205 3.90 27.25 -4.35
CA TYR A 205 5.01 26.31 -4.25
C TYR A 205 4.48 24.90 -3.93
N PRO A 206 4.81 23.87 -4.73
CA PRO A 206 4.30 22.52 -4.52
C PRO A 206 4.93 21.89 -3.27
N LEU A 207 4.12 21.61 -2.26
CA LEU A 207 4.52 20.93 -1.03
C LEU A 207 4.46 19.41 -1.16
N GLN A 208 3.44 18.92 -1.87
CA GLN A 208 3.20 17.50 -2.07
C GLN A 208 2.64 17.26 -3.47
N GLN A 209 3.07 16.15 -4.07
CA GLN A 209 2.58 15.68 -5.35
C GLN A 209 2.08 14.25 -5.18
N ASP A 210 0.78 14.06 -5.36
CA ASP A 210 0.14 12.75 -5.33
C ASP A 210 -0.17 12.31 -6.76
N PHE A 211 0.00 11.02 -7.03
CA PHE A 211 -0.38 10.41 -8.29
C PHE A 211 -1.54 9.45 -8.11
N SER A 212 -2.54 9.56 -8.97
CA SER A 212 -3.67 8.63 -9.05
C SER A 212 -3.71 8.01 -10.43
N LEU A 213 -3.95 6.71 -10.51
CA LEU A 213 -4.12 6.02 -11.76
C LEU A 213 -5.47 6.40 -12.37
N LEU A 214 -5.49 6.73 -13.65
CA LEU A 214 -6.71 6.93 -14.43
C LEU A 214 -6.99 5.75 -15.34
N ASP A 215 -5.95 5.15 -15.91
CA ASP A 215 -6.07 4.04 -16.84
C ASP A 215 -4.80 3.19 -16.85
N PHE A 216 -4.98 1.88 -17.04
CA PHE A 216 -3.92 0.89 -17.14
C PHE A 216 -4.13 0.12 -18.44
N CYS A 217 -3.16 0.19 -19.35
CA CYS A 217 -3.17 -0.58 -20.59
C CYS A 217 -1.96 -1.52 -20.57
N PRO A 218 -2.12 -2.74 -20.05
CA PRO A 218 -1.12 -3.75 -20.21
C PRO A 218 -1.25 -4.28 -21.63
N ASP A 219 -0.20 -4.20 -22.45
CA ASP A 219 -0.18 -4.73 -23.82
C ASP A 219 -0.18 -6.27 -23.82
N ILE A 220 -1.13 -6.90 -23.12
CA ILE A 220 -1.25 -8.37 -22.98
C ILE A 220 -1.73 -9.03 -24.29
N VAL A 221 -2.05 -8.25 -25.33
CA VAL A 221 -2.52 -8.78 -26.62
C VAL A 221 -1.56 -8.43 -27.76
N LYS A 222 -0.43 -9.14 -27.82
CA LYS A 222 0.27 -9.44 -29.08
C LYS A 222 0.69 -10.90 -29.19
N HIS A 223 -0.22 -11.83 -28.86
CA HIS A 223 -0.16 -13.19 -29.39
C HIS A 223 -1.57 -13.69 -29.67
N GLY A 224 -2.03 -13.49 -30.91
CA GLY A 224 -3.32 -14.01 -31.36
C GLY A 224 -3.92 -13.27 -32.56
N ALA A 225 -3.13 -12.94 -33.59
CA ALA A 225 -3.68 -12.40 -34.84
C ALA A 225 -2.90 -12.81 -36.10
N ASP A 226 -2.03 -13.83 -36.04
CA ASP A 226 -1.39 -14.41 -37.24
C ASP A 226 -1.51 -15.95 -37.22
N ALA A 227 -2.75 -16.43 -37.24
CA ALA A 227 -3.09 -17.78 -37.67
C ALA A 227 -4.58 -17.81 -38.02
N LEU A 228 -4.91 -17.27 -39.19
CA LEU A 228 -6.03 -17.68 -40.06
C LEU A 228 -6.08 -16.72 -41.26
N LEU A 229 -5.24 -16.99 -42.25
CA LEU A 229 -5.56 -17.04 -43.67
C LEU A 229 -4.49 -17.90 -44.38
#